data_AF-A0A242BWI3-F1
#
_entry.id   AF-A0A242BWI3-F1
#
_cell.length_a   1.000
_cell.length_b   1.000
_cell.length_c   1.000
_cell.angle_alpha   90.00
_cell.angle_beta   90.00
_cell.angle_gamma   90.00
#
_symmetry.space_group_name_H-M   'P 1'
#
loop_
_entity.id
_entity.type
_entity.pdbx_description
1 polymer ?
#
loop_
_entity_poly.entity_id
_entity_poly.type
_entity_poly.pdbx_seq_one_letter_code
_entity_poly.pdbx_strand_id
1 'polypeptide(L)'
;MTTQTKNTLYQVGDIFYSSWGYEQTNVTFWQIVKLTEKTAWFRPLKKQTVKTYTSMSGETMPIPNEFIDYPLARTKDSIVQKRINPNHPNELYGNRSWDTFYRYDGQSVYESSYY
;
A
#
# COMPACT_ATOMS: atom_id res chain seq x y z
N MET A 1 1.38 36.96 12.45
CA MET A 1 1.23 35.68 13.16
C MET A 1 1.22 34.59 12.12
N THR A 2 2.32 33.85 11.98
CA THR A 2 2.52 32.87 10.90
C THR A 2 1.66 31.65 11.16
N THR A 3 0.57 31.49 10.40
CA THR A 3 -0.25 30.27 10.45
C THR A 3 0.56 29.10 9.91
N GLN A 4 1.03 28.25 10.82
CA GLN A 4 1.63 26.96 10.50
C GLN A 4 0.51 26.01 10.07
N THR A 5 0.28 25.90 8.76
CA THR A 5 -0.67 24.96 8.18
C THR A 5 -0.20 23.54 8.48
N LYS A 6 -0.85 22.85 9.42
CA LYS A 6 -0.68 21.40 9.64
C LYS A 6 -1.19 20.68 8.39
N ASN A 7 -0.32 20.54 7.41
CA ASN A 7 -0.59 19.81 6.18
C ASN A 7 -0.50 18.31 6.48
N THR A 8 -1.51 17.75 7.14
CA THR A 8 -1.52 16.31 7.47
C THR A 8 -2.05 15.51 6.29
N LEU A 9 -1.35 15.62 5.14
CA LEU A 9 -1.67 14.93 3.89
C LEU A 9 -1.70 13.39 4.08
N TYR A 10 -1.00 12.90 5.10
CA TYR A 10 -0.94 11.50 5.51
C TYR A 10 -0.99 11.40 7.02
N GLN A 11 -1.52 10.29 7.52
CA GLN A 11 -1.52 9.92 8.93
C GLN A 11 -1.08 8.47 9.12
N VAL A 12 -0.59 8.15 10.33
CA VAL A 12 -0.36 6.76 10.74
C VAL A 12 -1.69 6.00 10.67
N GLY A 13 -1.68 4.82 10.06
CA GLY A 13 -2.89 4.04 9.78
C GLY A 13 -3.43 4.20 8.37
N ASP A 14 -3.01 5.22 7.60
CA ASP A 14 -3.40 5.32 6.19
C ASP A 14 -2.91 4.09 5.42
N ILE A 15 -3.75 3.61 4.49
CA ILE A 15 -3.48 2.42 3.69
C ILE A 15 -3.22 2.82 2.25
N PHE A 16 -2.26 2.14 1.66
CA PHE A 16 -1.90 2.18 0.26
C PHE A 16 -1.86 0.75 -0.27
N TYR A 17 -1.88 0.60 -1.59
CA TYR A 17 -1.68 -0.69 -2.22
C TYR A 17 -0.75 -0.57 -3.41
N SER A 18 -0.03 -1.64 -3.71
CA SER A 18 0.63 -1.81 -4.99
C SER A 18 -0.09 -2.89 -5.78
N SER A 19 -0.27 -2.64 -7.07
CA SER A 19 -0.82 -3.60 -8.01
C SER A 19 0.18 -3.77 -9.14
N TRP A 20 0.65 -4.99 -9.35
CA TRP A 20 1.68 -5.29 -10.32
C TRP A 20 1.57 -6.72 -10.81
N GLY A 21 2.09 -6.95 -12.00
CA GLY A 21 2.27 -8.26 -12.56
C GLY A 21 2.33 -8.18 -14.06
N TYR A 22 2.77 -9.27 -14.67
CA TYR A 22 2.94 -9.35 -16.11
C TYR A 22 1.68 -9.94 -16.75
N GLU A 23 1.40 -11.21 -16.45
CA GLU A 23 0.17 -11.90 -16.87
C GLU A 23 -0.87 -12.02 -15.74
N GLN A 24 -0.46 -11.73 -14.51
CA GLN A 24 -1.25 -11.79 -13.28
C GLN A 24 -1.39 -10.40 -12.68
N THR A 25 -2.38 -10.20 -11.79
CA THR A 25 -2.53 -8.96 -11.03
C THR A 25 -2.32 -9.25 -9.55
N ASN A 26 -1.10 -9.03 -9.06
CA ASN A 26 -0.77 -9.17 -7.64
C ASN A 26 -1.06 -7.87 -6.91
N VAL A 27 -1.83 -7.95 -5.84
CA VAL A 27 -2.13 -6.81 -4.97
C VAL A 27 -1.46 -7.01 -3.61
N THR A 28 -0.72 -6.00 -3.16
CA THR A 28 -0.17 -5.95 -1.80
C THR A 28 -0.63 -4.67 -1.14
N PHE A 29 -1.22 -4.79 0.05
CA PHE A 29 -1.64 -3.64 0.85
C PHE A 29 -0.57 -3.26 1.85
N TRP A 30 -0.47 -1.97 2.15
CA TRP A 30 0.58 -1.34 2.94
C TRP A 30 -0.03 -0.31 3.88
N GLN A 31 0.32 -0.35 5.16
CA GLN A 31 -0.15 0.63 6.14
C GLN A 31 0.99 1.49 6.64
N ILE A 32 0.76 2.80 6.75
CA ILE A 32 1.70 3.73 7.39
C ILE A 32 1.80 3.39 8.87
N VAL A 33 3.00 3.02 9.33
CA VAL A 33 3.31 2.74 10.75
C VAL A 33 4.09 3.87 11.41
N LYS A 34 4.74 4.72 10.61
CA LYS A 34 5.48 5.90 11.09
C LYS A 34 5.47 6.97 10.00
N LEU A 35 5.45 8.22 10.43
CA LEU A 35 5.46 9.39 9.56
C LEU A 35 6.45 10.45 10.07
N THR A 36 7.11 11.12 9.14
CA THR A 36 7.77 12.42 9.34
C THR A 36 7.26 13.40 8.29
N GLU A 37 7.72 14.65 8.33
CA GLU A 37 7.31 15.68 7.35
C GLU A 37 7.55 15.30 5.88
N LYS A 38 8.53 14.42 5.61
CA LYS A 38 8.98 14.10 4.24
C LYS A 38 9.00 12.61 3.94
N THR A 39 8.77 11.75 4.91
CA THR A 39 8.94 10.31 4.76
C THR A 39 7.84 9.55 5.50
N ALA A 40 7.32 8.52 4.86
CA ALA A 40 6.38 7.58 5.44
C ALA A 40 6.99 6.17 5.43
N TRP A 41 6.80 5.44 6.53
CA TRP A 41 7.22 4.05 6.68
C TRP A 41 6.00 3.17 6.62
N PHE A 42 6.07 2.14 5.78
CA PHE A 42 4.98 1.24 5.49
C PHE A 42 5.30 -0.17 5.94
N ARG A 43 4.30 -0.89 6.43
CA ARG A 43 4.34 -2.35 6.60
C ARG A 43 3.25 -3.01 5.76
N PRO A 44 3.53 -4.18 5.18
CA PRO A 44 2.54 -4.91 4.41
C PRO A 44 1.45 -5.46 5.34
N LEU A 45 0.21 -5.44 4.86
CA LEU A 45 -0.96 -5.95 5.56
C LEU A 45 -1.39 -7.30 5.02
N LYS A 46 -1.98 -8.10 5.91
CA LYS A 46 -2.83 -9.22 5.54
C LYS A 46 -4.00 -8.68 4.72
N LYS A 47 -4.44 -9.48 3.75
CA LYS A 47 -5.62 -9.21 2.93
C LYS A 47 -6.61 -10.36 3.02
N GLN A 48 -7.86 -10.05 2.72
CA GLN A 48 -8.94 -11.02 2.61
C GLN A 48 -9.62 -10.89 1.25
N THR A 49 -10.02 -12.01 0.68
CA THR A 49 -10.87 -12.04 -0.51
C THR A 49 -12.31 -11.74 -0.09
N VAL A 50 -12.88 -10.68 -0.65
CA VAL A 50 -14.27 -10.28 -0.39
C VAL A 50 -15.23 -10.72 -1.49
N LYS A 51 -14.68 -11.01 -2.68
CA LYS A 51 -15.45 -11.51 -3.82
C LYS A 51 -14.59 -12.44 -4.64
N THR A 52 -15.17 -13.55 -5.10
CA THR A 52 -14.51 -14.52 -5.96
C THR A 52 -15.24 -14.56 -7.29
N TYR A 53 -14.52 -14.32 -8.38
CA TYR A 53 -15.05 -14.38 -9.75
C TYR A 53 -14.78 -15.74 -10.39
N THR A 54 -13.58 -16.26 -10.19
CA THR A 54 -13.17 -17.60 -10.59
C THR A 54 -12.30 -18.19 -9.49
N SER A 55 -11.89 -19.46 -9.62
CA SER A 55 -10.90 -20.06 -8.71
C SER A 55 -9.56 -19.31 -8.65
N MET A 56 -9.32 -18.38 -9.59
CA MET A 56 -8.06 -17.69 -9.82
C MET A 56 -8.20 -16.16 -9.86
N SER A 57 -9.39 -15.62 -9.62
CA SER A 57 -9.62 -14.17 -9.66
C SER A 57 -10.69 -13.73 -8.69
N GLY A 58 -10.53 -12.52 -8.17
CA GLY A 58 -11.45 -11.97 -7.19
C GLY A 58 -11.13 -10.53 -6.84
N GLU A 59 -11.76 -10.05 -5.79
CA GLU A 59 -11.49 -8.76 -5.19
C GLU A 59 -11.03 -8.95 -3.76
N THR A 60 -10.05 -8.14 -3.36
CA THR A 60 -9.42 -8.23 -2.05
C THR A 60 -9.48 -6.89 -1.32
N MET A 61 -9.49 -6.97 0.01
CA MET A 61 -9.43 -5.83 0.90
C MET A 61 -8.35 -6.05 1.97
N PRO A 62 -7.71 -4.98 2.47
CA PRO A 62 -6.77 -5.08 3.57
C PRO A 62 -7.50 -5.42 4.87
N ILE A 63 -6.79 -6.08 5.78
CA ILE A 63 -7.19 -6.20 7.19
C ILE A 63 -6.32 -5.21 7.97
N PRO A 64 -6.84 -4.04 8.37
CA PRO A 64 -6.05 -3.01 9.05
C PRO A 64 -5.38 -3.54 10.31
N ASN A 65 -4.14 -3.12 10.56
CA ASN A 65 -3.31 -3.51 11.71
C ASN A 65 -2.88 -4.99 11.79
N GLU A 66 -3.25 -5.83 10.82
CA GLU A 66 -2.76 -7.22 10.71
C GLU A 66 -1.54 -7.26 9.78
N PHE A 67 -0.34 -7.19 10.36
CA PHE A 67 0.91 -7.13 9.60
C PHE A 67 1.42 -8.53 9.22
N ILE A 68 1.99 -8.64 8.02
CA ILE A 68 2.62 -9.87 7.52
C ILE A 68 4.07 -9.59 7.08
N ASP A 69 4.79 -10.63 6.67
CA ASP A 69 6.05 -10.46 5.96
C ASP A 69 5.83 -10.41 4.44
N TYR A 70 6.62 -9.59 3.76
CA TYR A 70 6.63 -9.45 2.31
C TYR A 70 8.03 -9.72 1.75
N PRO A 71 8.24 -10.86 1.07
CA PRO A 71 9.56 -11.31 0.63
C PRO A 71 10.34 -10.29 -0.24
N LEU A 72 9.65 -9.46 -1.03
CA LEU A 72 10.32 -8.51 -1.94
C LEU A 72 10.88 -7.28 -1.23
N ALA A 73 10.39 -6.93 -0.03
CA ALA A 73 10.88 -5.77 0.72
C ALA A 73 12.33 -5.96 1.20
N ARG A 74 12.75 -7.21 1.48
CA ARG A 74 14.11 -7.60 1.91
C ARG A 74 14.65 -6.77 3.09
N THR A 75 13.76 -6.25 3.93
CA THR A 75 14.06 -5.47 5.14
C THR A 75 13.47 -6.16 6.36
N LYS A 76 13.98 -5.84 7.56
CA LYS A 76 13.37 -6.30 8.82
C LYS A 76 11.92 -5.84 8.88
N ASP A 77 11.02 -6.74 9.29
CA ASP A 77 9.58 -6.48 9.40
C ASP A 77 8.91 -6.07 8.08
N SER A 78 9.61 -6.28 6.96
CA SER A 78 9.20 -5.89 5.61
C SER A 78 8.87 -4.40 5.46
N ILE A 79 9.54 -3.55 6.27
CA ILE A 79 9.31 -2.10 6.27
C ILE A 79 9.86 -1.46 5.00
N VAL A 80 9.03 -0.68 4.31
CA VAL A 80 9.40 0.12 3.13
C VAL A 80 9.27 1.60 3.44
N GLN A 81 10.21 2.42 2.97
CA GLN A 81 10.21 3.86 3.16
C GLN A 81 9.85 4.56 1.86
N LYS A 82 8.91 5.50 1.91
CA LYS A 82 8.54 6.34 0.77
C LYS A 82 8.71 7.81 1.10
N ARG A 83 9.28 8.55 0.15
CA ARG A 83 9.33 10.00 0.23
C ARG A 83 7.96 10.56 -0.14
N ILE A 84 7.45 11.43 0.72
CA ILE A 84 6.18 12.10 0.51
C ILE A 84 6.36 13.16 -0.57
N ASN A 85 5.51 13.10 -1.60
CA ASN A 85 5.40 14.14 -2.62
C ASN A 85 4.06 14.87 -2.45
N PRO A 86 4.06 16.15 -2.01
CA PRO A 86 2.82 16.90 -1.82
C PRO A 86 2.07 17.16 -3.14
N ASN A 87 2.75 17.12 -4.29
CA ASN A 87 2.11 17.30 -5.60
C ASN A 87 1.39 16.03 -6.08
N HIS A 88 1.77 14.86 -5.57
CA HIS A 88 1.17 13.56 -5.90
C HIS A 88 0.80 12.83 -4.60
N PRO A 89 -0.22 13.31 -3.85
CA PRO A 89 -0.59 12.78 -2.54
C PRO A 89 -1.11 11.35 -2.55
N ASN A 90 -1.54 10.86 -3.72
CA ASN A 90 -2.18 9.56 -3.87
C ASN A 90 -1.28 8.52 -4.52
N GLU A 91 -0.08 8.92 -4.96
CA GLU A 91 0.84 8.09 -5.73
C GLU A 91 2.27 8.26 -5.20
N LEU A 92 2.79 7.22 -4.57
CA LEU A 92 4.16 7.18 -4.08
C LEU A 92 4.98 6.26 -4.98
N TYR A 93 5.67 6.87 -5.94
CA TYR A 93 6.44 6.13 -6.94
C TYR A 93 7.62 5.37 -6.32
N GLY A 94 7.82 4.16 -6.84
CA GLY A 94 8.97 3.32 -6.55
C GLY A 94 9.90 3.18 -7.74
N ASN A 95 11.06 2.57 -7.50
CA ASN A 95 12.00 2.21 -8.58
C ASN A 95 11.66 0.85 -9.22
N ARG A 96 10.62 0.17 -8.75
CA ARG A 96 10.18 -1.16 -9.18
C ARG A 96 8.67 -1.19 -9.31
N SER A 97 8.12 -2.04 -10.18
CA SER A 97 6.68 -2.10 -10.43
C SER A 97 5.86 -2.43 -9.17
N TRP A 98 6.36 -3.30 -8.28
CA TRP A 98 5.70 -3.63 -7.02
C TRP A 98 5.80 -2.53 -5.95
N ASP A 99 6.68 -1.56 -6.18
CA ASP A 99 7.06 -0.52 -5.23
C ASP A 99 6.35 0.81 -5.53
N THR A 100 5.47 0.88 -6.53
CA THR A 100 4.59 2.05 -6.72
C THR A 100 3.32 1.88 -5.91
N PHE A 101 3.06 2.81 -4.99
CA PHE A 101 1.95 2.72 -4.04
C PHE A 101 0.85 3.72 -4.39
N TYR A 102 -0.38 3.23 -4.45
CA TYR A 102 -1.59 4.00 -4.70
C TYR A 102 -2.41 4.09 -3.42
N ARG A 103 -2.97 5.27 -3.12
CA ARG A 103 -3.78 5.46 -1.91
C ARG A 103 -5.03 4.57 -1.96
N TYR A 104 -5.31 3.90 -0.86
CA TYR A 104 -6.47 3.03 -0.73
C TYR A 104 -7.70 3.85 -0.35
N ASP A 105 -8.76 3.78 -1.16
CA ASP A 105 -10.00 4.55 -0.96
C ASP A 105 -11.10 3.77 -0.23
N GLY A 106 -10.80 2.55 0.26
CA GLY A 106 -11.79 1.70 0.94
C GLY A 106 -12.58 0.78 -0.01
N GLN A 107 -12.37 0.89 -1.32
CA GLN A 107 -12.96 -0.04 -2.30
C GLN A 107 -12.15 -1.33 -2.41
N SER A 108 -12.78 -2.42 -2.83
CA SER A 108 -12.06 -3.68 -3.06
C SER A 108 -11.14 -3.57 -4.29
N VAL A 109 -10.00 -4.26 -4.28
CA VAL A 109 -9.01 -4.22 -5.38
C VAL A 109 -8.99 -5.56 -6.10
N TYR A 110 -9.10 -5.53 -7.43
CA TYR A 110 -9.05 -6.74 -8.26
C TYR A 110 -7.68 -7.41 -8.19
N GLU A 111 -7.68 -8.72 -8.02
CA GLU A 111 -6.50 -9.57 -8.00
C GLU A 111 -6.74 -10.83 -8.84
N SER A 112 -5.70 -11.29 -9.53
CA SER A 112 -5.69 -12.55 -10.27
C SER A 112 -4.38 -13.30 -10.10
N SER A 113 -4.46 -14.63 -10.03
CA SER A 113 -3.33 -15.54 -9.94
C SER A 113 -3.42 -16.68 -10.97
N TYR A 114 -2.32 -17.31 -11.35
CA TYR A 114 -2.33 -18.58 -12.10
C TYR A 114 -1.91 -19.76 -11.21
N TYR A 115 -2.27 -20.97 -11.65
CA TYR A 115 -1.94 -22.25 -11.03
C TYR A 115 -0.47 -22.65 -11.23
#